data_AF-A0A438HI76-F1
#
_entry.id   AF-A0A438HI76-F1
#
_cell.length_a   1.000
_cell.length_b   1.000
_cell.length_c   1.000
_cell.angle_alpha   90.00
_cell.angle_beta   90.00
_cell.angle_gamma   90.00
#
_symmetry.space_group_name_H-M   'P 1'
#
loop_
_entity.id
_entity.type
_entity.pdbx_description
1 polymer ?
#
loop_
_entity_poly.entity_id
_entity_poly.type
_entity_poly.pdbx_seq_one_letter_code
_entity_poly.pdbx_strand_id
1 'polypeptide(L)'
;MPFGLKNAGATYQRATTTLFHNMMHIDVKFRLRLNPKKCTFRVTSRKLLGYIVSEHGIEVDPEKIRAILDMPTPRTEREIKGFLGRL
;
A
#
# COMPACT_ATOMS: atom_id res chain seq x y z
N MET A 1 16.22 -6.64 9.69
CA MET A 1 15.22 -7.49 10.36
C MET A 1 15.02 -8.74 9.51
N PRO A 2 14.88 -9.94 10.10
CA PRO A 2 14.58 -11.17 9.36
C PRO A 2 13.13 -11.17 8.84
N PHE A 3 12.89 -11.95 7.79
CA PHE A 3 11.55 -12.15 7.23
C PHE A 3 10.66 -12.98 8.16
N GLY A 4 9.34 -12.79 8.07
CA GLY A 4 8.36 -13.56 8.84
C GLY A 4 8.01 -13.00 10.23
N LEU A 5 8.60 -11.88 10.64
CA LEU A 5 8.23 -11.22 11.91
C LEU A 5 6.85 -10.56 11.81
N LYS A 6 5.95 -10.93 12.73
CA LYS A 6 4.57 -10.42 12.81
C LYS A 6 4.48 -8.88 12.90
N ASN A 7 5.46 -8.24 13.52
CA ASN A 7 5.46 -6.80 13.77
C ASN A 7 6.31 -5.98 12.79
N ALA A 8 6.94 -6.62 11.79
CA ALA A 8 7.85 -5.93 10.88
C ALA A 8 7.20 -4.71 10.20
N GLY A 9 5.97 -4.88 9.69
CA GLY A 9 5.23 -3.80 9.02
C GLY A 9 5.00 -2.58 9.93
N ALA A 10 4.57 -2.81 11.18
CA ALA A 10 4.35 -1.74 12.15
C ALA A 10 5.65 -1.01 12.52
N THR A 11 6.76 -1.73 12.67
CA THR A 11 8.08 -1.13 12.91
C THR A 11 8.52 -0.26 11.73
N TYR A 12 8.38 -0.76 10.49
CA TYR A 12 8.68 0.03 9.29
C TYR A 12 7.82 1.28 9.21
N GLN A 13 6.51 1.18 9.47
CA GLN A 13 5.61 2.33 9.45
C GLN A 13 6.04 3.39 10.46
N ARG A 14 6.31 3.02 11.73
CA ARG A 14 6.76 3.97 12.75
C ARG A 14 8.06 4.67 12.37
N ALA A 15 9.06 3.91 11.94
CA ALA A 15 10.33 4.49 11.49
C ALA A 15 10.11 5.46 10.34
N THR A 16 9.36 5.05 9.31
CA THR A 16 9.01 5.87 8.14
C THR A 16 8.36 7.18 8.56
N THR A 17 7.33 7.12 9.42
CA THR A 17 6.65 8.30 9.97
C THR A 17 7.63 9.25 10.65
N THR A 18 8.51 8.76 11.53
CA THR A 18 9.54 9.59 12.19
C THR A 18 10.52 10.24 11.21
N LEU A 19 10.91 9.54 10.15
CA LEU A 19 11.87 10.04 9.16
C LEU A 19 11.25 11.11 8.25
N PHE A 20 10.01 10.88 7.80
CA PHE A 20 9.30 11.80 6.90
C PHE A 20 8.76 13.05 7.62
N HIS A 21 8.43 12.97 8.91
CA HIS A 21 8.04 14.15 9.70
C HIS A 21 9.14 15.22 9.79
N ASN A 22 10.41 14.83 9.66
CA ASN A 22 11.57 15.72 9.76
C ASN A 22 12.13 16.13 8.38
N MET A 23 11.27 16.19 7.35
CA MET A 23 11.55 16.66 5.99
C MET A 23 12.79 16.05 5.32
N MET A 24 12.71 14.76 4.97
CA MET A 24 13.47 13.98 3.96
C MET A 24 15.03 14.02 3.95
N HIS A 25 15.72 14.96 4.63
CA HIS A 25 17.19 15.00 4.73
C HIS A 25 17.77 13.84 5.55
N ILE A 26 16.89 13.08 6.19
CA ILE A 26 17.22 12.06 7.15
C ILE A 26 17.50 10.69 6.51
N ASP A 27 17.03 10.43 5.30
CA ASP A 27 17.24 9.13 4.62
C ASP A 27 18.73 8.82 4.41
N VAL A 28 19.54 9.87 4.19
CA VAL A 28 21.01 9.80 4.11
C VAL A 28 21.63 9.46 5.46
N LYS A 29 21.08 9.99 6.56
CA LYS A 29 21.56 9.74 7.94
C LYS A 29 21.34 8.30 8.36
N PHE A 30 20.20 7.70 7.99
CA PHE A 30 19.85 6.32 8.35
C PHE A 30 20.23 5.28 7.27
N ARG A 31 20.95 5.70 6.21
CA ARG A 31 21.42 4.82 5.12
C ARG A 31 20.29 3.99 4.50
N LEU A 32 19.10 4.57 4.39
CA LEU A 32 17.99 3.90 3.71
C LEU A 32 18.27 3.84 2.21
N ARG A 33 17.87 2.72 1.59
CA ARG A 33 18.06 2.48 0.16
C ARG A 33 16.70 2.30 -0.50
N LEU A 34 16.43 3.16 -1.47
CA LEU A 34 15.30 2.97 -2.38
C LEU A 34 15.64 1.87 -3.38
N ASN A 35 14.62 1.11 -3.79
CA ASN A 35 14.75 0.14 -4.87
C ASN A 35 14.38 0.84 -6.19
N PRO A 36 15.34 1.18 -7.08
CA PRO A 36 15.06 1.97 -8.27
C PRO A 36 14.04 1.29 -9.20
N LYS A 37 14.03 -0.04 -9.26
CA LYS A 37 13.08 -0.81 -10.09
C LYS A 37 11.63 -0.69 -9.62
N LYS A 38 11.39 -0.29 -8.36
CA LYS A 38 10.06 -0.09 -7.77
C LYS A 38 9.70 1.39 -7.61
N CYS A 39 10.59 2.30 -7.99
CA CYS A 39 10.37 3.74 -7.90
C CYS A 39 9.93 4.30 -9.25
N THR A 40 8.82 5.04 -9.26
CA THR A 40 8.38 5.82 -10.42
C THR A 40 8.43 7.29 -10.04
N PHE A 41 9.00 8.10 -10.93
CA PHE A 41 9.17 9.53 -10.73
C PHE A 41 8.60 10.27 -11.93
N ARG A 42 8.06 11.49 -11.71
CA ARG A 42 7.58 12.38 -12.77
C ARG A 42 6.53 11.74 -13.69
N VAL A 43 5.55 11.03 -13.13
CA VAL A 43 4.41 10.43 -13.85
C VAL A 43 3.13 11.21 -13.54
N THR A 44 2.20 11.26 -14.50
CA THR A 44 0.90 11.96 -14.37
C THR A 44 -0.11 11.18 -13.52
N SER A 45 0.02 9.86 -13.47
CA SER A 45 -0.78 8.98 -12.62
C SER A 45 0.05 7.78 -12.15
N ARG A 46 -0.22 7.27 -10.94
CA ARG A 46 0.47 6.10 -10.38
C ARG A 46 -0.45 5.23 -9.54
N LYS A 47 -0.32 3.91 -9.69
CA LYS A 47 -0.87 2.93 -8.72
C LYS A 47 -0.09 2.97 -7.40
N LEU A 48 -0.74 3.37 -6.33
CA LEU A 48 -0.19 3.44 -4.98
C LEU A 48 -1.20 2.88 -3.97
N LEU A 49 -0.77 1.90 -3.17
CA LEU A 49 -1.61 1.24 -2.14
C LEU A 49 -2.97 0.70 -2.66
N GLY A 50 -3.04 0.31 -3.93
CA GLY A 50 -4.27 -0.20 -4.56
C GLY A 50 -5.22 0.88 -5.08
N TYR A 51 -4.77 2.12 -5.17
CA TYR A 51 -5.48 3.25 -5.78
C TYR A 51 -4.66 3.85 -6.90
N ILE A 52 -5.34 4.51 -7.84
CA ILE A 52 -4.71 5.35 -8.86
C ILE A 52 -4.66 6.77 -8.31
N VAL A 53 -3.47 7.32 -8.16
CA VAL A 53 -3.26 8.71 -7.72
C VAL A 53 -2.83 9.52 -8.93
N SER A 54 -3.58 10.57 -9.23
CA SER A 54 -3.30 11.51 -10.32
C SER A 54 -3.45 12.96 -9.84
N GLU A 55 -3.15 13.92 -10.71
CA GLU A 55 -3.41 15.35 -10.45
C GLU A 55 -4.90 15.65 -10.24
N HIS A 56 -5.80 14.82 -10.78
CA HIS A 56 -7.25 14.97 -10.67
C HIS A 56 -7.81 14.39 -9.36
N GLY A 57 -7.00 13.62 -8.62
CA GLY A 57 -7.39 13.04 -7.33
C GLY A 57 -7.00 11.57 -7.16
N ILE A 58 -7.69 10.91 -6.22
CA ILE A 58 -7.52 9.50 -5.90
C ILE A 58 -8.69 8.72 -6.50
N GLU A 59 -8.39 7.83 -7.42
CA GLU A 59 -9.37 6.96 -8.08
C GLU A 59 -9.19 5.52 -7.62
N VAL A 60 -10.29 4.77 -7.60
CA VAL A 60 -10.25 3.33 -7.31
C VAL A 60 -9.66 2.61 -8.51
N ASP A 61 -8.69 1.74 -8.25
CA ASP A 61 -8.10 0.91 -9.30
C ASP A 61 -9.17 0.01 -9.96
N PRO A 62 -9.32 0.04 -11.30
CA PRO A 62 -10.27 -0.81 -12.01
C PRO A 62 -10.05 -2.31 -11.74
N GLU A 63 -8.82 -2.74 -11.46
CA GLU A 63 -8.55 -4.13 -11.04
C GLU A 63 -9.23 -4.47 -9.72
N LYS A 64 -9.28 -3.53 -8.77
CA LYS A 64 -9.97 -3.72 -7.49
C LYS A 64 -11.48 -3.81 -7.69
N ILE A 65 -12.03 -3.01 -8.59
CA ILE A 65 -13.46 -3.07 -8.96
C ILE A 65 -13.78 -4.42 -9.57
N ARG A 66 -12.98 -4.86 -10.55
CA ARG A 66 -13.16 -6.15 -11.20
C ARG A 66 -13.03 -7.32 -10.23
N ALA A 67 -12.06 -7.27 -9.31
CA ALA A 67 -11.91 -8.29 -8.28
C ALA A 67 -13.15 -8.40 -7.39
N ILE A 68 -13.88 -7.31 -7.14
CA ILE A 68 -15.14 -7.34 -6.38
C ILE A 68 -16.29 -7.93 -7.20
N LEU A 69 -16.39 -7.56 -8.48
CA LEU A 69 -17.44 -8.06 -9.37
C LEU A 69 -17.29 -9.57 -9.67
N ASP A 70 -16.05 -10.05 -9.78
CA ASP A 70 -15.74 -11.45 -10.11
C ASP A 70 -15.80 -12.38 -8.87
N MET A 71 -16.03 -11.84 -7.66
CA MET A 71 -16.14 -12.66 -6.45
C MET A 71 -17.42 -13.52 -6.46
N PRO A 72 -17.34 -14.81 -6.08
CA PRO A 72 -18.52 -15.66 -5.98
C PRO A 72 -19.43 -15.18 -4.83
N THR A 73 -20.74 -15.32 -5.01
CA THR A 73 -21.72 -14.98 -3.97
C THR A 73 -21.47 -15.83 -2.72
N PRO A 74 -21.20 -15.22 -1.55
CA PRO A 74 -20.94 -15.96 -0.32
C PRO A 74 -22.21 -16.67 0.13
N ARG A 75 -22.08 -17.94 0.53
CA ARG A 75 -23.20 -18.79 0.98
C ARG A 75 -23.13 -19.14 2.45
N THR A 76 -21.97 -18.96 3.07
CA THR A 76 -21.75 -19.27 4.50
C THR A 76 -21.40 -18.02 5.30
N GLU A 77 -21.70 -18.04 6.61
CA GLU A 77 -21.38 -16.93 7.51
C GLU A 77 -19.87 -16.60 7.52
N ARG A 78 -19.01 -17.62 7.42
CA ARG A 78 -17.56 -17.45 7.34
C ARG A 78 -17.15 -16.73 6.06
N GLU A 79 -17.77 -17.06 4.93
CA GLU A 79 -17.56 -16.37 3.66
C GLU A 79 -18.08 -14.94 3.70
N ILE A 80 -19.25 -14.70 4.32
CA ILE A 80 -19.81 -13.36 4.50
C ILE A 80 -18.86 -12.49 5.35
N LYS A 81 -18.37 -13.00 6.49
CA LYS A 81 -17.38 -12.31 7.33
C LYS A 81 -16.07 -12.04 6.57
N GLY A 82 -15.61 -13.01 5.77
CA GLY A 82 -14.43 -12.85 4.93
C GLY A 82 -14.62 -11.84 3.81
N PHE A 83 -15.81 -11.77 3.21
CA PHE A 83 -16.18 -10.81 2.18
C PHE A 83 -16.23 -9.38 2.74
N LEU A 84 -16.92 -9.18 3.86
CA LEU A 84 -16.99 -7.88 4.55
C LEU A 84 -15.62 -7.37 5.01
N GLY A 85 -14.68 -8.27 5.35
CA GLY A 85 -13.31 -7.88 5.68
C GLY A 85 -12.42 -7.50 4.47
N ARG A 86 -12.88 -7.78 3.24
CA ARG A 86 -12.16 -7.46 1.98
C ARG A 86 -12.69 -6.22 1.27
N LEU A 87 -13.95 -5.86 1.51
CA LEU A 87 -14.54 -4.59 1.07
C LEU A 87 -13.87 -3.41 1.78
#